data_AF-A0A351P0D7-F1
#
_entry.id   AF-A0A351P0D7-F1
#
_cell.length_a   1.000
_cell.length_b   1.000
_cell.length_c   1.000
_cell.angle_alpha   90.00
_cell.angle_beta   90.00
_cell.angle_gamma   90.00
#
_symmetry.space_group_name_H-M   'P 1'
#
loop_
_entity.id
_entity.type
_entity.pdbx_description
1 polymer ?
#
loop_
_entity_poly.entity_id
_entity_poly.type
_entity_poly.pdbx_seq_one_letter_code
_entity_poly.pdbx_strand_id
1 'polypeptide(L)'
;MRYTGFVLLILIQPQIVLSQESTADHKLLIEKHYQQYTEAFSAQDVDLIESFFTYPMVMNGDDAKVIINADTLKATYKTLFEGMPERYKYTTVDTLGVISIGNMRYKAIVKYSHWDMNGQWLGTERGSYYFKDIDKSTAVDFKIHHYTPQ
;
A
#
# COMPACT_ATOMS: atom_id res chain seq x y z
N MET A 1 -14.02 -64.98 -3.97
CA MET A 1 -13.56 -63.60 -4.18
C MET A 1 -14.69 -62.66 -3.77
N ARG A 2 -14.51 -61.87 -2.71
CA ARG A 2 -15.44 -60.81 -2.29
C ARG A 2 -14.60 -59.54 -2.15
N TYR A 3 -14.85 -58.55 -3.00
CA TYR A 3 -14.18 -57.25 -2.95
C TYR A 3 -14.74 -56.43 -1.79
N THR A 4 -13.87 -56.13 -0.84
CA THR A 4 -14.05 -55.13 0.21
C THR A 4 -14.04 -53.74 -0.41
N GLY A 5 -15.19 -53.05 -0.38
CA GLY A 5 -15.28 -51.65 -0.77
C GLY A 5 -14.74 -50.74 0.33
N PHE A 6 -13.61 -50.07 0.08
CA PHE A 6 -13.12 -48.96 0.90
C PHE A 6 -13.88 -47.69 0.52
N VAL A 7 -14.65 -47.13 1.46
CA VAL A 7 -15.18 -45.76 1.34
C VAL A 7 -14.08 -44.82 1.82
N LEU A 8 -13.45 -44.11 0.88
CA LEU A 8 -12.48 -43.06 1.17
C LEU A 8 -13.26 -41.78 1.52
N LEU A 9 -13.50 -41.56 2.82
CA LEU A 9 -13.97 -40.28 3.35
C LEU A 9 -12.87 -39.24 3.18
N ILE A 10 -13.01 -38.37 2.19
CA ILE A 10 -12.13 -37.22 1.99
C ILE A 10 -12.44 -36.20 3.09
N LEU A 11 -11.62 -36.18 4.14
CA LEU A 11 -11.56 -35.09 5.11
C LEU A 11 -11.03 -33.85 4.40
N ILE A 12 -11.93 -32.98 3.94
CA ILE A 12 -11.55 -31.66 3.43
C ILE A 12 -11.07 -30.84 4.63
N GLN A 13 -9.78 -30.52 4.63
CA GLN A 13 -9.09 -29.95 5.79
C GLN A 13 -9.50 -28.49 6.08
N PRO A 14 -9.55 -28.06 7.37
CA PRO A 14 -9.88 -26.70 7.80
C PRO A 14 -8.82 -25.63 7.44
N GLN A 15 -7.72 -26.00 6.80
CA GLN A 15 -6.59 -25.10 6.53
C GLN A 15 -6.90 -24.02 5.50
N ILE A 16 -7.83 -24.27 4.57
CA ILE A 16 -8.19 -23.30 3.52
C ILE A 16 -8.92 -22.09 4.12
N VAL A 17 -9.81 -22.33 5.08
CA VAL A 17 -10.64 -21.27 5.71
C VAL A 17 -9.77 -20.29 6.50
N LEU A 18 -8.84 -20.80 7.31
CA LEU A 18 -7.97 -19.97 8.14
C LEU A 18 -7.04 -19.04 7.32
N SER A 19 -6.56 -19.52 6.16
CA SER A 19 -5.70 -18.72 5.28
C SER A 19 -6.44 -17.58 4.57
N GLN A 20 -7.72 -17.80 4.22
CA GLN A 20 -8.55 -16.79 3.57
C GLN A 20 -8.97 -15.69 4.56
N GLU A 21 -9.33 -16.07 5.78
CA GLU A 21 -9.70 -15.14 6.86
C GLU A 21 -8.52 -14.23 7.23
N SER A 22 -7.33 -14.80 7.45
CA SER A 22 -6.09 -14.03 7.69
C SER A 22 -5.75 -13.07 6.55
N THR A 23 -6.00 -13.46 5.29
CA THR A 23 -5.75 -12.59 4.13
C THR A 23 -6.72 -11.41 4.08
N ALA A 24 -7.99 -11.62 4.44
CA ALA A 24 -9.00 -10.57 4.50
C ALA A 24 -8.68 -9.53 5.59
N ASP A 25 -8.25 -9.98 6.77
CA ASP A 25 -7.86 -9.10 7.87
C ASP A 25 -6.64 -8.25 7.52
N HIS A 26 -5.61 -8.86 6.90
CA HIS A 26 -4.44 -8.12 6.43
C HIS A 26 -4.79 -7.08 5.37
N LYS A 27 -5.71 -7.40 4.45
CA LYS A 27 -6.18 -6.45 3.44
C LYS A 27 -6.85 -5.24 4.08
N LEU A 28 -7.73 -5.44 5.05
CA LEU A 28 -8.38 -4.35 5.77
C LEU A 28 -7.37 -3.45 6.50
N LEU A 29 -6.34 -4.05 7.10
CA LEU A 29 -5.25 -3.30 7.75
C LEU A 29 -4.47 -2.44 6.74
N ILE A 30 -4.14 -2.99 5.57
CA ILE A 30 -3.49 -2.24 4.48
C ILE A 30 -4.36 -1.07 4.02
N GLU A 31 -5.65 -1.31 3.80
CA GLU A 31 -6.59 -0.28 3.35
C GLU A 31 -6.67 0.87 4.35
N LYS A 32 -6.81 0.55 5.64
CA LYS A 32 -6.80 1.54 6.72
C LYS A 32 -5.47 2.31 6.76
N HIS A 33 -4.35 1.61 6.69
CA HIS A 33 -3.03 2.24 6.74
C HIS A 33 -2.79 3.18 5.55
N TYR A 34 -3.20 2.78 4.35
CA TYR A 34 -3.09 3.60 3.15
C TYR A 34 -4.02 4.82 3.18
N GLN A 35 -5.22 4.69 3.76
CA GLN A 35 -6.10 5.82 3.98
C GLN A 35 -5.45 6.86 4.90
N GLN A 36 -4.88 6.43 6.04
CA GLN A 36 -4.17 7.32 6.96
C GLN A 36 -2.98 8.02 6.30
N TYR A 37 -2.24 7.30 5.45
CA TYR A 37 -1.18 7.89 4.63
C TYR A 37 -1.70 8.96 3.67
N THR A 38 -2.85 8.72 3.01
CA THR A 38 -3.47 9.69 2.09
C THR A 38 -3.97 10.94 2.82
N GLU A 39 -4.48 10.78 4.05
CA GLU A 39 -4.86 11.89 4.92
C GLU A 39 -3.64 12.74 5.32
N ALA A 40 -2.54 12.09 5.74
CA ALA A 40 -1.27 12.76 6.04
C ALA A 40 -0.71 13.52 4.82
N PHE A 41 -0.78 12.90 3.63
CA PHE A 41 -0.38 13.52 2.37
C PHE A 41 -1.24 14.73 2.00
N SER A 42 -2.56 14.66 2.22
CA SER A 42 -3.47 15.79 2.01
C SER A 42 -3.18 16.94 2.98
N ALA A 43 -2.83 16.62 4.22
CA ALA A 43 -2.38 17.59 5.23
C ALA A 43 -0.95 18.10 5.00
N GLN A 44 -0.21 17.53 4.06
CA GLN A 44 1.23 17.77 3.84
C GLN A 44 2.07 17.56 5.12
N ASP A 45 1.63 16.63 5.98
CA ASP A 45 2.30 16.29 7.23
C ASP A 45 3.48 15.36 6.95
N VAL A 46 4.62 15.97 6.65
CA VAL A 46 5.85 15.26 6.27
C VAL A 46 6.37 14.34 7.37
N ASP A 47 6.17 14.69 8.64
CA ASP A 47 6.59 13.87 9.77
C ASP A 47 5.71 12.63 9.91
N LEU A 48 4.39 12.79 9.75
CA LEU A 48 3.46 11.65 9.76
C LEU A 48 3.64 10.76 8.53
N ILE A 49 3.83 11.35 7.34
CA ILE A 49 4.15 10.63 6.09
C ILE A 49 5.37 9.72 6.30
N GLU A 50 6.43 10.24 6.91
CA GLU A 50 7.66 9.49 7.16
C GLU A 50 7.44 8.23 8.00
N SER A 51 6.54 8.30 8.99
CA SER A 51 6.23 7.16 9.87
C SER A 51 5.58 5.97 9.16
N PHE A 52 5.07 6.15 7.94
CA PHE A 52 4.55 5.08 7.09
C PHE A 52 5.65 4.37 6.30
N PHE A 53 6.94 4.63 6.55
CA PHE A 53 8.02 4.03 5.78
C PHE A 53 9.10 3.41 6.65
N THR A 54 9.79 2.44 6.06
CA THR A 54 11.00 1.83 6.62
C THR A 54 12.15 2.03 5.66
N TYR A 55 13.37 1.87 6.18
CA TYR A 55 14.58 2.04 5.41
C TYR A 55 15.39 0.74 5.33
N PRO A 56 16.11 0.50 4.22
CA PRO A 56 16.09 1.30 3.01
C PRO A 56 14.83 1.05 2.17
N MET A 57 14.29 2.11 1.55
CA MET A 57 13.21 1.99 0.57
C MET A 57 13.68 2.47 -0.80
N VAL A 58 13.00 1.99 -1.83
CA VAL A 58 13.12 2.52 -3.18
C VAL A 58 11.91 3.40 -3.43
N MET A 59 12.13 4.57 -4.01
CA MET A 59 11.09 5.42 -4.58
C MET A 59 11.35 5.48 -6.08
N ASN A 60 10.54 4.76 -6.84
CA ASN A 60 10.60 4.76 -8.30
C ASN A 60 9.65 5.83 -8.83
N GLY A 61 10.04 6.57 -9.84
CA GLY A 61 9.30 7.64 -10.49
C GLY A 61 10.11 8.11 -11.70
N ASP A 62 9.95 9.36 -12.14
CA ASP A 62 10.81 9.91 -13.20
C ASP A 62 12.30 9.94 -12.79
N ASP A 63 12.57 10.05 -11.48
CA ASP A 63 13.90 9.98 -10.88
C ASP A 63 13.94 8.89 -9.79
N ALA A 64 14.25 7.67 -10.20
CA ALA A 64 14.32 6.52 -9.30
C ALA A 64 15.47 6.68 -8.30
N LYS A 65 15.16 6.60 -7.01
CA LYS A 65 16.14 6.79 -5.91
C LYS A 65 15.98 5.77 -4.79
N VAL A 66 17.11 5.46 -4.15
CA VAL A 66 17.14 4.69 -2.90
C VAL A 66 17.17 5.67 -1.75
N ILE A 67 16.18 5.59 -0.87
CA ILE A 67 16.07 6.39 0.34
C ILE A 67 16.55 5.55 1.51
N ILE A 68 17.60 6.01 2.18
CA ILE A 68 18.29 5.24 3.23
C ILE A 68 17.97 5.73 4.65
N ASN A 69 17.32 6.89 4.81
CA ASN A 69 16.99 7.48 6.09
C ASN A 69 15.81 8.47 6.01
N ALA A 70 15.31 8.83 7.19
CA ALA A 70 14.19 9.76 7.38
C ALA A 70 14.42 11.14 6.77
N ASP A 71 15.58 11.75 7.00
CA ASP A 71 15.86 13.11 6.52
C ASP A 71 15.77 13.21 5.00
N THR A 72 16.28 12.20 4.30
CA THR A 72 16.22 12.13 2.84
C THR A 72 14.78 11.95 2.35
N LEU A 73 13.97 11.15 3.06
CA LEU A 73 12.55 10.98 2.71
C LEU A 73 11.77 12.27 2.91
N LYS A 74 11.95 12.93 4.06
CA LYS A 74 11.28 14.19 4.40
C LYS A 74 11.64 15.29 3.42
N ALA A 75 12.92 15.40 3.03
CA ALA A 75 13.35 16.34 2.01
C ALA A 75 12.69 16.04 0.65
N THR A 76 12.58 14.76 0.27
CA THR A 76 11.94 14.35 -0.98
C THR A 76 10.47 14.77 -1.02
N TYR A 77 9.71 14.53 0.05
CA TYR A 77 8.31 14.96 0.11
C TYR A 77 8.13 16.48 0.12
N LYS A 78 9.02 17.22 0.78
CA LYS A 78 9.01 18.69 0.73
C LYS A 78 9.16 19.20 -0.71
N THR A 79 10.14 18.69 -1.45
CA THR A 79 10.32 19.04 -2.88
C THR A 79 9.12 18.63 -3.73
N LEU A 80 8.50 17.48 -3.45
CA LEU A 80 7.28 17.06 -4.13
C LEU A 80 6.14 18.06 -3.90
N PHE A 81 5.91 18.48 -2.66
CA PHE A 81 4.87 19.47 -2.32
C PHE A 81 5.15 20.85 -2.91
N GLU A 82 6.42 21.28 -2.98
CA GLU A 82 6.81 22.51 -3.69
C GLU A 82 6.48 22.47 -5.19
N GLY A 83 6.50 21.28 -5.80
CA GLY A 83 6.13 21.06 -7.20
C GLY A 83 4.63 20.96 -7.46
N MET A 84 3.79 20.90 -6.42
CA MET A 84 2.35 20.77 -6.60
C MET A 84 1.71 22.09 -7.07
N PRO A 85 0.59 22.03 -7.82
CA PRO A 85 -0.16 23.23 -8.15
C PRO A 85 -0.59 23.98 -6.88
N GLU A 86 -0.47 25.32 -6.88
CA GLU A 86 -0.85 26.17 -5.72
C GLU A 86 -2.30 25.92 -5.24
N ARG A 87 -3.18 25.55 -6.18
CA ARG A 87 -4.58 25.23 -5.90
C ARG A 87 -4.81 23.83 -5.29
N TYR A 88 -3.79 22.98 -5.16
CA TYR A 88 -3.91 21.67 -4.51
C TYR A 88 -4.42 21.79 -3.07
N LYS A 89 -5.33 20.88 -2.68
CA LYS A 89 -5.88 20.82 -1.33
C LYS A 89 -5.99 19.42 -0.75
N TYR A 90 -6.43 18.44 -1.52
CA TYR A 90 -6.58 17.10 -1.00
C TYR A 90 -6.42 16.04 -2.08
N THR A 91 -6.20 14.82 -1.62
CA THR A 91 -6.09 13.62 -2.44
C THR A 91 -7.19 12.63 -2.07
N THR A 92 -7.83 12.04 -3.07
CA THR A 92 -8.76 10.92 -2.88
C THR A 92 -8.18 9.64 -3.44
N VAL A 93 -8.50 8.52 -2.80
CA VAL A 93 -8.21 7.19 -3.34
C VAL A 93 -9.37 6.77 -4.23
N ASP A 94 -9.13 6.69 -5.54
CA ASP A 94 -10.15 6.28 -6.51
C ASP A 94 -10.34 4.76 -6.49
N THR A 95 -9.22 4.03 -6.44
CA THR A 95 -9.20 2.56 -6.34
C THR A 95 -7.98 2.09 -5.56
N LEU A 96 -8.17 1.08 -4.70
CA LEU A 96 -7.11 0.41 -3.98
C LEU A 96 -7.26 -1.11 -4.15
N GLY A 97 -6.36 -1.71 -4.95
CA GLY A 97 -6.29 -3.15 -5.14
C GLY A 97 -5.16 -3.75 -4.32
N VAL A 98 -5.49 -4.63 -3.38
CA VAL A 98 -4.49 -5.34 -2.55
C VAL A 98 -4.35 -6.79 -3.01
N ILE A 99 -3.13 -7.20 -3.31
CA ILE A 99 -2.79 -8.52 -3.84
C ILE A 99 -1.78 -9.18 -2.89
N SER A 100 -2.08 -10.38 -2.39
CA SER A 100 -1.08 -11.20 -1.69
C SER A 100 -0.04 -11.71 -2.68
N ILE A 101 1.24 -11.54 -2.35
CA ILE A 101 2.37 -12.03 -3.15
C ILE A 101 3.17 -13.12 -2.41
N GLY A 102 2.56 -13.72 -1.38
CA GLY A 102 3.12 -14.80 -0.57
C GLY A 102 3.98 -14.32 0.62
N ASN A 103 4.25 -15.22 1.56
CA ASN A 103 5.10 -14.96 2.74
C ASN A 103 4.70 -13.71 3.54
N MET A 104 3.40 -13.48 3.76
CA MET A 104 2.86 -12.31 4.47
C MET A 104 3.26 -10.98 3.82
N ARG A 105 3.45 -10.99 2.49
CA ARG A 105 3.73 -9.81 1.69
C ARG A 105 2.57 -9.50 0.78
N TYR A 106 2.34 -8.22 0.59
CA TYR A 106 1.24 -7.70 -0.21
C TYR A 106 1.73 -6.58 -1.10
N LYS A 107 1.09 -6.45 -2.25
CA LYS A 107 1.23 -5.31 -3.15
C LYS A 107 -0.11 -4.58 -3.21
N ALA A 108 -0.11 -3.30 -2.88
CA ALA A 108 -1.21 -2.39 -3.19
C ALA A 108 -0.96 -1.73 -4.54
N ILE A 109 -1.97 -1.72 -5.40
CA ILE A 109 -2.02 -0.96 -6.64
C ILE A 109 -3.09 0.10 -6.46
N VAL A 110 -2.70 1.36 -6.56
CA VAL A 110 -3.55 2.49 -6.19
C VAL A 110 -3.71 3.43 -7.36
N LYS A 111 -4.93 3.92 -7.54
CA LYS A 111 -5.23 5.09 -8.36
C LYS A 111 -5.75 6.18 -7.42
N TYR A 112 -5.17 7.36 -7.49
CA TYR A 112 -5.55 8.49 -6.65
C TYR A 112 -5.63 9.77 -7.48
N SER A 113 -6.50 10.68 -7.04
CA SER A 113 -6.75 11.95 -7.73
C SER A 113 -6.51 13.12 -6.78
N HIS A 114 -5.97 14.19 -7.33
CA HIS A 114 -5.72 15.45 -6.63
C HIS A 114 -6.80 16.46 -6.95
N TRP A 115 -7.18 17.25 -5.95
CA TRP A 115 -8.30 18.18 -6.04
C TRP A 115 -7.97 19.52 -5.40
N ASP A 116 -8.63 20.56 -5.88
CA ASP A 116 -8.67 21.85 -5.20
C ASP A 116 -9.82 21.96 -4.18
N MET A 117 -9.91 23.09 -3.48
CA MET A 117 -10.94 23.31 -2.44
C MET A 117 -12.38 23.32 -2.99
N ASN A 118 -12.55 23.56 -4.28
CA ASN A 118 -13.86 23.61 -4.93
C ASN A 118 -14.24 22.25 -5.54
N GLY A 119 -13.41 21.22 -5.36
CA GLY A 119 -13.59 19.91 -5.97
C GLY A 119 -13.26 19.89 -7.46
N GLN A 120 -12.48 20.84 -7.97
CA GLN A 120 -11.94 20.73 -9.32
C GLN A 120 -10.78 19.74 -9.35
N TRP A 121 -10.82 18.86 -10.34
CA TRP A 121 -9.80 17.85 -10.59
C TRP A 121 -8.50 18.50 -11.06
N LEU A 122 -7.38 18.07 -10.49
CA LEU A 122 -6.04 18.58 -10.79
C LEU A 122 -5.15 17.56 -11.49
N GLY A 123 -5.49 16.28 -11.41
CA GLY A 123 -4.66 15.21 -11.93
C GLY A 123 -5.03 13.88 -11.29
N THR A 124 -4.67 12.81 -11.98
CA THR A 124 -4.82 11.44 -11.47
C THR A 124 -3.53 10.70 -11.71
N GLU A 125 -3.09 9.98 -10.70
CA GLU A 125 -1.86 9.21 -10.72
C GLU A 125 -2.11 7.77 -10.32
N ARG A 126 -1.09 6.94 -10.54
CA ARG A 126 -1.07 5.54 -10.12
C ARG A 126 0.20 5.25 -9.34
N GLY A 127 0.05 4.50 -8.26
CA GLY A 127 1.16 4.07 -7.42
C GLY A 127 1.11 2.56 -7.15
N SER A 128 2.27 1.95 -6.91
CA SER A 128 2.33 0.63 -6.29
C SER A 128 3.17 0.64 -5.01
N TYR A 129 2.62 0.04 -3.96
CA TYR A 129 3.21 0.01 -2.63
C TYR A 129 3.33 -1.44 -2.18
N TYR A 130 4.43 -1.80 -1.54
CA TYR A 130 4.65 -3.14 -1.02
C TYR A 130 4.60 -3.10 0.50
N PHE A 131 3.94 -4.10 1.08
CA PHE A 131 3.75 -4.26 2.51
C PHE A 131 4.30 -5.64 2.90
N LYS A 132 5.00 -5.74 4.03
CA LYS A 132 5.37 -7.02 4.64
C LYS A 132 5.14 -6.98 6.15
N ASP A 133 5.13 -8.15 6.78
CA ASP A 133 5.10 -8.32 8.24
C ASP A 133 3.86 -7.69 8.92
N ILE A 134 2.70 -7.74 8.26
CA ILE A 134 1.44 -7.05 8.65
C ILE A 134 0.84 -7.54 9.99
N ASP A 135 1.40 -8.61 10.56
CA ASP A 135 0.90 -9.29 11.77
C ASP A 135 1.76 -9.00 13.02
N LYS A 136 2.85 -8.21 12.89
CA LYS A 136 3.66 -7.79 14.03
C LYS A 136 3.51 -6.29 14.24
N SER A 137 3.20 -5.92 15.47
CA SER A 137 3.03 -4.54 15.92
C SER A 137 3.95 -3.55 15.19
N THR A 138 3.30 -2.64 14.47
CA THR A 138 3.75 -1.29 14.08
C THR A 138 4.89 -1.11 13.07
N ALA A 139 5.47 -2.15 12.47
CA ALA A 139 6.53 -1.96 11.47
C ALA A 139 6.25 -2.72 10.17
N VAL A 140 5.47 -2.09 9.28
CA VAL A 140 5.36 -2.54 7.89
C VAL A 140 6.62 -2.11 7.16
N ASP A 141 7.33 -3.01 6.49
CA ASP A 141 8.47 -2.63 5.65
C ASP A 141 8.05 -2.40 4.20
N PHE A 142 8.40 -1.22 3.68
CA PHE A 142 7.92 -0.74 2.40
C PHE A 142 9.00 -0.74 1.34
N LYS A 143 8.66 -1.26 0.18
CA LYS A 143 9.34 -0.93 -1.07
C LYS A 143 8.32 -0.26 -1.97
N ILE A 144 8.39 1.06 -2.20
CA ILE A 144 7.49 1.71 -3.14
C ILE A 144 8.02 1.43 -4.55
N HIS A 145 7.17 0.87 -5.41
CA HIS A 145 7.40 0.88 -6.84
C HIS A 145 6.36 1.82 -7.43
N HIS A 146 6.60 3.13 -7.31
CA HIS A 146 5.74 4.09 -7.99
C HIS A 146 6.09 4.01 -9.48
N TYR A 147 5.07 3.71 -10.26
CA TYR A 147 5.13 3.57 -11.70
C TYR A 147 4.04 4.50 -12.19
N THR A 148 4.47 5.64 -12.72
CA THR A 148 3.63 6.54 -13.49
C THR A 148 3.76 6.09 -14.95
N PRO A 149 2.88 5.21 -15.49
CA PRO A 149 2.83 5.08 -16.93
C PRO A 149 2.40 6.42 -17.50
N GLN A 150 3.17 6.92 -18.47
CA GLN A 150 2.72 7.96 -19.39
C GLN A 150 1.39 7.57 -20.06
#